data_AF-Q5JZZ5-F1
#
_entry.id   AF-Q5JZZ5-F1
#
_cell.length_a   1.000
_cell.length_b   1.000
_cell.length_c   1.000
_cell.angle_alpha   90.00
_cell.angle_beta   90.00
_cell.angle_gamma   90.00
#
_symmetry.space_group_name_H-M   'P 1'
#
loop_
_entity.id
_entity.type
_entity.pdbx_description
1 polymer ?
#
loop_
_entity_poly.entity_id
_entity_poly.type
_entity_poly.pdbx_seq_one_letter_code
_entity_poly.pdbx_strand_id
1 'polypeptide(L)'
;MIVIIFTNVKGGNELKKNFYKNLICMSALLLAMPISSNVTYAYGSEKVDYLVKTTNNTEDFKEDKEKAKEWGKEKEKEWKLTVTEKTRMNNFLDNKNDIKKNYKEITFSMAGSFEDEIKDLKEIDKMFDKANLSSSIVTYKNVEPSTIGFNKPLTEGNTINTDVQAQFKEQFLGKDIKFDSYLDTHLTAQNVSSKERIILQVTVPSGKGSTIPTKAGVILNNNEYKMLIDNGYVLHVDNISKVVKKGYECLQIQGTLKKSLDFKNDINAEAHRWGMKNYEGWAKNLTDPQREALDGYARQDYKQINDYLRNQGGSGNEKLDTQIKNISEALEKQPIPENITVYRWCGMAEFGYQISDPLPSLKEMEEKFLNTMKEDKGYMSTSLSSERLSAFGSRKFILRLQVPKGSTGAYLSAIGGFASEKEILIDKDSNYHIDKITEVVIKGVKRYVVDATLLTK
;
A
#
# COMPACT_ATOMS: atom_id res chain seq x y z
N MET A 1 29.73 1.27 -54.70
CA MET A 1 30.46 0.74 -55.87
C MET A 1 30.23 -0.77 -55.87
N ILE A 2 29.59 -1.43 -56.84
CA ILE A 2 29.12 -1.09 -58.17
C ILE A 2 27.79 -1.85 -58.36
N VAL A 3 26.80 -1.12 -58.86
CA VAL A 3 25.56 -1.65 -59.45
C VAL A 3 25.88 -1.91 -60.92
N ILE A 4 25.55 -3.08 -61.47
CA ILE A 4 25.15 -3.18 -62.88
C ILE A 4 23.93 -4.10 -62.98
N ILE A 5 22.87 -3.46 -63.45
CA ILE A 5 21.53 -3.93 -63.82
C ILE A 5 21.61 -4.57 -65.21
N PHE A 6 20.75 -5.55 -65.54
CA PHE A 6 19.86 -5.45 -66.71
C PHE A 6 18.80 -6.57 -66.76
N THR A 7 17.72 -6.18 -67.41
CA THR A 7 16.31 -6.59 -67.34
C THR A 7 15.90 -7.67 -68.34
N ASN A 8 14.90 -8.47 -67.92
CA ASN A 8 13.77 -9.09 -68.66
C ASN A 8 13.63 -8.91 -70.19
N VAL A 9 13.16 -9.98 -70.88
CA VAL A 9 11.78 -10.11 -71.44
C VAL A 9 11.54 -11.46 -72.16
N LYS A 10 10.46 -12.14 -71.70
CA LYS A 10 9.38 -12.97 -72.32
C LYS A 10 9.59 -14.17 -73.30
N GLY A 11 8.78 -15.20 -73.00
CA GLY A 11 8.22 -16.24 -73.88
C GLY A 11 8.44 -17.63 -73.26
N GLY A 12 7.51 -18.56 -73.04
CA GLY A 12 6.10 -18.74 -73.35
C GLY A 12 5.83 -20.25 -73.25
N ASN A 13 4.88 -20.64 -72.40
CA ASN A 13 4.15 -21.92 -72.29
C ASN A 13 4.82 -23.28 -71.97
N GLU A 14 4.22 -23.89 -70.93
CA GLU A 14 3.81 -25.31 -70.75
C GLU A 14 4.85 -26.42 -70.50
N LEU A 15 4.92 -26.89 -69.25
CA LEU A 15 4.37 -28.19 -68.79
C LEU A 15 4.91 -28.59 -67.40
N LYS A 16 3.97 -29.04 -66.54
CA LYS A 16 4.12 -29.88 -65.32
C LYS A 16 4.90 -29.31 -64.12
N LYS A 17 4.14 -28.81 -63.12
CA LYS A 17 4.56 -28.70 -61.71
C LYS A 17 3.79 -29.73 -60.87
N ASN A 18 4.51 -30.65 -60.23
CA ASN A 18 4.01 -31.42 -59.08
C ASN A 18 4.34 -30.66 -57.79
N PHE A 19 3.30 -30.23 -57.08
CA PHE A 19 3.34 -29.72 -55.71
C PHE A 19 2.45 -30.67 -54.90
N TYR A 20 3.00 -31.33 -53.87
CA TYR A 20 2.18 -32.01 -52.86
C TYR A 20 2.04 -31.09 -51.65
N LYS A 21 0.84 -30.52 -51.50
CA LYS A 21 0.27 -29.98 -50.25
C LYS A 21 -0.85 -30.94 -49.84
N ASN A 22 -0.84 -31.39 -48.59
CA ASN A 22 -1.94 -32.16 -48.00
C ASN A 22 -2.96 -31.21 -47.37
N LEU A 23 -4.24 -31.41 -47.71
CA LEU A 23 -5.40 -30.87 -46.99
C LEU A 23 -6.61 -31.83 -47.14
N ILE A 24 -7.10 -32.30 -45.98
CA ILE A 24 -8.48 -32.70 -45.57
C ILE A 24 -9.24 -33.78 -46.37
N CYS A 25 -9.77 -34.77 -45.63
CA CYS A 25 -11.07 -35.40 -45.93
C CYS A 25 -11.90 -35.57 -44.65
N MET A 26 -13.11 -34.99 -44.66
CA MET A 26 -14.25 -35.32 -43.81
C MET A 26 -14.82 -36.71 -44.18
N SER A 27 -15.43 -37.39 -43.23
CA SER A 27 -16.51 -38.36 -43.50
C SER A 27 -17.62 -38.21 -42.45
N ALA A 28 -18.83 -37.93 -42.95
CA ALA A 28 -20.08 -37.88 -42.22
C ALA A 28 -20.68 -39.29 -42.09
N LEU A 29 -21.35 -39.58 -40.97
CA LEU A 29 -22.31 -40.67 -40.86
C LEU A 29 -23.65 -40.11 -40.36
N LEU A 30 -24.69 -40.30 -41.18
CA LEU A 30 -26.09 -40.03 -40.90
C LEU A 30 -26.71 -41.27 -40.21
N LEU A 31 -27.44 -41.07 -39.11
CA LEU A 31 -28.51 -41.98 -38.67
C LEU A 31 -29.72 -41.15 -38.18
N ALA A 32 -30.89 -41.63 -38.54
CA ALA A 32 -32.18 -40.94 -38.53
C ALA A 32 -32.88 -40.86 -37.15
N MET A 33 -33.81 -39.91 -37.02
CA MET A 33 -34.65 -39.60 -35.85
C MET A 33 -35.72 -40.68 -35.53
N PRO A 34 -36.38 -40.63 -34.35
CA PRO A 34 -37.63 -39.85 -34.24
C PRO A 34 -37.80 -39.03 -32.94
N ILE A 35 -38.91 -38.27 -32.96
CA ILE A 35 -39.32 -37.09 -32.19
C ILE A 35 -39.93 -37.41 -30.80
N SER A 36 -39.95 -36.37 -29.94
CA SER A 36 -40.78 -36.08 -28.74
C SER A 36 -39.97 -36.09 -27.43
N SER A 37 -40.08 -35.15 -26.48
CA SER A 37 -41.07 -34.10 -26.20
C SER A 37 -40.47 -32.93 -25.40
N ASN A 38 -41.11 -31.78 -25.58
CA ASN A 38 -41.07 -30.49 -24.86
C ASN A 38 -40.43 -30.41 -23.46
N VAL A 39 -39.53 -29.42 -23.26
CA VAL A 39 -39.64 -28.42 -22.16
C VAL A 39 -39.17 -27.06 -22.68
N THR A 40 -39.95 -26.04 -22.36
CA THR A 40 -39.86 -24.66 -22.84
C THR A 40 -39.28 -23.73 -21.77
N TYR A 41 -38.63 -22.65 -22.22
CA TYR A 41 -38.19 -21.42 -21.52
C TYR A 41 -36.92 -21.54 -20.64
N ALA A 42 -35.97 -20.60 -20.67
CA ALA A 42 -36.06 -19.18 -20.95
C ALA A 42 -34.81 -18.61 -21.67
N TYR A 43 -35.06 -17.63 -22.54
CA TYR A 43 -34.08 -16.83 -23.25
C TYR A 43 -33.49 -15.78 -22.28
N GLY A 44 -32.29 -16.02 -21.78
CA GLY A 44 -31.49 -15.02 -21.06
C GLY A 44 -30.50 -14.39 -22.03
N SER A 45 -30.70 -13.12 -22.37
CA SER A 45 -29.77 -12.36 -23.20
C SER A 45 -28.43 -12.17 -22.46
N GLU A 46 -27.40 -12.90 -22.88
CA GLU A 46 -26.02 -12.58 -22.50
C GLU A 46 -25.65 -11.24 -23.13
N LYS A 47 -25.72 -10.17 -22.34
CA LYS A 47 -24.95 -8.96 -22.60
C LYS A 47 -23.48 -9.30 -22.41
N VAL A 48 -22.80 -9.57 -23.52
CA VAL A 48 -21.36 -9.52 -23.59
C VAL A 48 -20.97 -8.06 -23.43
N ASP A 49 -20.65 -7.65 -22.20
CA ASP A 49 -20.01 -6.36 -21.94
C ASP A 49 -18.62 -6.41 -22.58
N TYR A 50 -18.53 -5.85 -23.77
CA TYR A 50 -17.26 -5.39 -24.31
C TYR A 50 -16.73 -4.34 -23.35
N LEU A 51 -15.86 -4.76 -22.42
CA LEU A 51 -14.96 -3.88 -21.68
C LEU A 51 -14.11 -3.16 -22.72
N VAL A 52 -14.58 -1.99 -23.14
CA VAL A 52 -13.80 -0.99 -23.84
C VAL A 52 -12.60 -0.71 -22.95
N LYS A 53 -11.45 -1.24 -23.36
CA LYS A 53 -10.15 -0.88 -22.80
C LYS A 53 -9.90 0.57 -23.23
N THR A 54 -10.52 1.53 -22.54
CA THR A 54 -10.15 2.93 -22.63
C THR A 54 -8.70 2.98 -22.16
N THR A 55 -7.78 3.16 -23.11
CA THR A 55 -6.44 3.64 -22.79
C THR A 55 -6.64 5.00 -22.12
N ASN A 56 -6.67 5.02 -20.78
CA ASN A 56 -6.55 6.26 -20.04
C ASN A 56 -5.20 6.84 -20.44
N ASN A 57 -5.21 7.84 -21.33
CA ASN A 57 -4.02 8.61 -21.66
C ASN A 57 -3.48 9.15 -20.34
N THR A 58 -2.32 8.64 -19.93
CA THR A 58 -1.64 9.08 -18.73
C THR A 58 -0.74 10.23 -19.14
N GLU A 59 -1.00 11.41 -18.58
CA GLU A 59 -0.22 12.61 -18.89
C GLU A 59 1.19 12.48 -18.34
N ASP A 60 2.20 12.93 -19.09
CA ASP A 60 3.58 13.04 -18.61
C ASP A 60 4.26 14.24 -19.30
N PHE A 61 4.41 15.33 -18.53
CA PHE A 61 5.02 16.56 -19.05
C PHE A 61 6.55 16.49 -19.11
N LYS A 62 7.18 15.47 -18.52
CA LYS A 62 8.64 15.34 -18.45
C LYS A 62 9.30 16.61 -17.91
N GLU A 63 9.90 17.43 -18.77
CA GLU A 63 10.57 18.68 -18.42
C GLU A 63 9.83 19.94 -18.95
N ASP A 64 8.68 19.78 -19.63
CA ASP A 64 7.87 20.86 -20.22
C ASP A 64 7.03 21.59 -19.15
N LYS A 65 7.66 22.57 -18.50
CA LYS A 65 7.07 23.32 -17.37
C LYS A 65 5.88 24.20 -17.78
N GLU A 66 5.87 24.74 -19.00
CA GLU A 66 4.79 25.63 -19.43
C GLU A 66 3.50 24.84 -19.67
N LYS A 67 3.56 23.69 -20.36
CA LYS A 67 2.37 22.83 -20.50
C LYS A 67 1.90 22.28 -19.17
N ALA A 68 2.82 21.87 -18.30
CA ALA A 68 2.47 21.40 -16.97
C ALA A 68 1.78 22.48 -16.13
N LYS A 69 2.19 23.75 -16.28
CA LYS A 69 1.57 24.90 -15.61
C LYS A 69 0.18 25.19 -16.15
N GLU A 70 -0.03 25.13 -17.46
CA GLU A 70 -1.35 25.27 -18.07
C GLU A 70 -2.31 24.17 -17.58
N TRP A 71 -1.85 22.91 -17.61
CA TRP A 71 -2.62 21.78 -17.10
C TRP A 71 -2.90 21.91 -15.59
N GLY A 72 -1.88 22.27 -14.80
CA GLY A 72 -2.03 22.46 -13.36
C GLY A 72 -3.04 23.54 -13.01
N LYS A 73 -3.07 24.65 -13.76
CA LYS A 73 -4.06 25.72 -13.60
C LYS A 73 -5.49 25.28 -13.89
N GLU A 74 -5.69 24.35 -14.82
CA GLU A 74 -6.99 23.73 -15.07
C GLU A 74 -7.38 22.81 -13.91
N LYS A 75 -6.49 21.89 -13.53
CA LYS A 75 -6.76 20.83 -12.53
C LYS A 75 -6.88 21.35 -11.11
N GLU A 76 -6.23 22.45 -10.76
CA GLU A 76 -6.37 23.07 -9.44
C GLU A 76 -7.81 23.48 -9.11
N LYS A 77 -8.60 23.82 -10.14
CA LYS A 77 -10.02 24.18 -10.00
C LYS A 77 -10.90 22.97 -9.67
N GLU A 78 -10.49 21.76 -10.04
CA GLU A 78 -11.28 20.53 -9.86
C GLU A 78 -11.40 20.13 -8.39
N TRP A 79 -10.42 20.48 -7.56
CA TRP A 79 -10.41 20.15 -6.13
C TRP A 79 -11.39 21.01 -5.30
N LYS A 80 -11.85 22.15 -5.85
CA LYS A 80 -12.87 23.01 -5.23
C LYS A 80 -12.54 23.44 -3.78
N LEU A 81 -11.26 23.59 -3.46
CA LEU A 81 -10.83 24.13 -2.16
C LEU A 81 -11.13 25.63 -2.08
N THR A 82 -11.61 26.07 -0.92
CA THR A 82 -11.77 27.48 -0.58
C THR A 82 -10.41 28.16 -0.39
N VAL A 83 -10.38 29.49 -0.39
CA VAL A 83 -9.14 30.26 -0.12
C VAL A 83 -8.55 29.93 1.25
N THR A 84 -9.40 29.76 2.26
CA THR A 84 -8.98 29.38 3.62
C THR A 84 -8.37 27.98 3.64
N GLU A 85 -8.96 27.02 2.95
CA GLU A 85 -8.44 25.65 2.85
C GLU A 85 -7.09 25.62 2.11
N LYS A 86 -6.97 26.33 0.98
CA LYS A 86 -5.70 26.46 0.25
C LYS A 86 -4.61 27.09 1.13
N THR A 87 -4.95 28.12 1.91
CA THR A 87 -4.02 28.76 2.85
C THR A 87 -3.54 27.78 3.92
N ARG A 88 -4.46 26.99 4.49
CA ARG A 88 -4.12 25.98 5.51
C ARG A 88 -3.24 24.86 4.92
N MET A 89 -3.58 24.36 3.74
CA MET A 89 -2.77 23.36 3.04
C MET A 89 -1.37 23.90 2.73
N ASN A 90 -1.26 25.15 2.26
CA ASN A 90 0.04 25.78 2.02
C ASN A 90 0.83 25.98 3.31
N ASN A 91 0.21 26.38 4.42
CA ASN A 91 0.90 26.44 5.73
C ASN A 91 1.52 25.09 6.11
N PHE A 92 0.82 23.97 5.84
CA PHE A 92 1.39 22.63 6.03
C PHE A 92 2.55 22.36 5.08
N LEU A 93 2.37 22.59 3.77
CA LEU A 93 3.40 22.34 2.76
C LEU A 93 4.68 23.15 2.99
N ASP A 94 4.53 24.38 3.47
CA ASP A 94 5.61 25.33 3.78
C ASP A 94 6.21 25.10 5.18
N ASN A 95 5.78 24.04 5.88
CA ASN A 95 6.24 23.67 7.22
C ASN A 95 6.07 24.81 8.26
N LYS A 96 4.99 25.58 8.17
CA LYS A 96 4.69 26.62 9.16
C LYS A 96 4.52 25.97 10.54
N ASN A 97 5.15 26.57 11.56
CA ASN A 97 5.18 26.05 12.94
C ASN A 97 5.73 24.62 13.05
N ASP A 98 6.60 24.19 12.14
CA ASP A 98 7.20 22.85 12.11
C ASP A 98 6.19 21.69 11.98
N ILE A 99 4.96 21.94 11.53
CA ILE A 99 3.91 20.90 11.43
C ILE A 99 4.29 19.75 10.48
N LYS A 100 4.96 20.04 9.35
CA LYS A 100 5.38 19.01 8.38
C LYS A 100 6.57 18.21 8.91
N LYS A 101 7.52 18.90 9.55
CA LYS A 101 8.67 18.31 10.23
C LYS A 101 8.26 17.38 11.37
N ASN A 102 7.28 17.80 12.18
CA ASN A 102 6.81 17.06 13.34
C ASN A 102 5.70 16.04 12.99
N TYR A 103 5.20 16.02 11.74
CA TYR A 103 4.07 15.18 11.32
C TYR A 103 4.23 13.70 11.71
N LYS A 104 5.43 13.13 11.52
CA LYS A 104 5.69 11.75 11.90
C LYS A 104 5.53 11.54 13.41
N GLU A 105 6.04 12.43 14.25
CA GLU A 105 5.85 12.36 15.71
C GLU A 105 4.38 12.55 16.08
N ILE A 106 3.68 13.51 15.46
CA ILE A 106 2.26 13.79 15.71
C ILE A 106 1.41 12.54 15.49
N THR A 107 1.63 11.82 14.38
CA THR A 107 0.87 10.60 14.06
C THR A 107 1.11 9.43 15.00
N PHE A 108 2.20 9.43 15.78
CA PHE A 108 2.46 8.42 16.82
C PHE A 108 2.34 8.99 18.24
N SER A 109 1.72 10.16 18.39
CA SER A 109 1.56 10.80 19.68
C SER A 109 0.34 10.29 20.44
N MET A 110 0.31 10.61 21.74
CA MET A 110 -0.83 10.36 22.63
C MET A 110 -1.83 11.50 22.47
N ALA A 111 -3.14 11.23 22.64
CA ALA A 111 -4.16 12.27 22.69
C ALA A 111 -3.78 13.44 23.62
N GLY A 112 -4.19 14.65 23.23
CA GLY A 112 -3.87 15.91 23.92
C GLY A 112 -2.45 16.46 23.63
N SER A 113 -1.65 15.81 22.78
CA SER A 113 -0.40 16.39 22.28
C SER A 113 -0.63 17.06 20.92
N PHE A 114 0.07 18.16 20.63
CA PHE A 114 0.01 18.88 19.34
C PHE A 114 -1.41 19.34 18.96
N GLU A 115 -2.21 19.83 19.92
CA GLU A 115 -3.64 20.12 19.70
C GLU A 115 -3.90 21.12 18.56
N ASP A 116 -3.06 22.15 18.44
CA ASP A 116 -3.16 23.16 17.38
C ASP A 116 -2.85 22.56 16.00
N GLU A 117 -1.80 21.76 15.89
CA GLU A 117 -1.47 21.06 14.65
C GLU A 117 -2.55 20.05 14.29
N ILE A 118 -3.08 19.30 15.27
CA ILE A 118 -4.16 18.34 15.08
C ILE A 118 -5.41 19.03 14.52
N LYS A 119 -5.76 20.22 15.01
CA LYS A 119 -6.88 21.00 14.46
C LYS A 119 -6.69 21.30 12.97
N ASP A 120 -5.47 21.66 12.58
CA ASP A 120 -5.15 21.94 11.18
C ASP A 120 -5.16 20.67 10.33
N LEU A 121 -4.61 19.56 10.85
CA LEU A 121 -4.59 18.27 10.17
C LEU A 121 -5.98 17.68 9.96
N LYS A 122 -6.91 17.84 10.92
CA LYS A 122 -8.30 17.40 10.75
C LYS A 122 -8.98 18.07 9.57
N GLU A 123 -8.73 19.37 9.39
CA GLU A 123 -9.28 20.12 8.26
C GLU A 123 -8.58 19.74 6.95
N ILE A 124 -7.25 19.53 6.96
CA ILE A 124 -6.50 19.04 5.78
C ILE A 124 -7.02 17.67 5.31
N ASP A 125 -7.27 16.75 6.23
CA ASP A 125 -7.79 15.41 5.91
C ASP A 125 -9.16 15.49 5.19
N LYS A 126 -10.07 16.33 5.69
CA LYS A 126 -11.37 16.59 5.03
C LYS A 126 -11.24 17.21 3.63
N MET A 127 -10.14 17.90 3.33
CA MET A 127 -9.92 18.44 1.98
C MET A 127 -9.74 17.31 0.96
N PHE A 128 -9.14 16.18 1.34
CA PHE A 128 -8.96 15.03 0.44
C PHE A 128 -10.27 14.30 0.11
N ASP A 129 -11.33 14.45 0.93
CA ASP A 129 -12.66 13.94 0.59
C ASP A 129 -13.32 14.70 -0.57
N LYS A 130 -12.85 15.92 -0.85
CA LYS A 130 -13.28 16.75 -2.00
C LYS A 130 -12.42 16.52 -3.24
N ALA A 131 -11.34 15.74 -3.13
CA ALA A 131 -10.42 15.51 -4.24
C ALA A 131 -11.12 14.77 -5.39
N ASN A 132 -10.93 15.27 -6.61
CA ASN A 132 -11.57 14.74 -7.81
C ASN A 132 -10.63 14.87 -9.01
N LEU A 133 -9.60 14.01 -9.05
CA LEU A 133 -8.64 13.99 -10.13
C LEU A 133 -9.28 13.43 -11.41
N SER A 134 -9.43 14.26 -12.45
CA SER A 134 -10.12 13.83 -13.68
C SER A 134 -9.26 13.05 -14.68
N SER A 135 -7.93 13.18 -14.61
CA SER A 135 -6.97 12.59 -15.57
C SER A 135 -5.78 11.96 -14.84
N SER A 136 -5.32 10.80 -15.33
CA SER A 136 -4.11 10.15 -14.80
C SER A 136 -2.86 10.92 -15.22
N ILE A 137 -1.84 10.95 -14.37
CA ILE A 137 -0.60 11.69 -14.63
C ILE A 137 0.62 11.00 -13.99
N VAL A 138 1.78 11.15 -14.63
CA VAL A 138 3.09 10.85 -14.05
C VAL A 138 3.64 12.08 -13.35
N THR A 139 3.98 11.96 -12.07
CA THR A 139 4.57 13.02 -11.26
C THR A 139 5.97 12.66 -10.79
N TYR A 140 6.70 13.66 -10.30
CA TYR A 140 8.12 13.55 -10.00
C TYR A 140 8.45 14.08 -8.61
N LYS A 141 9.30 13.39 -7.86
CA LYS A 141 9.87 13.89 -6.61
C LYS A 141 11.27 13.34 -6.39
N ASN A 142 12.23 14.21 -6.12
CA ASN A 142 13.56 13.79 -5.70
C ASN A 142 13.55 13.66 -4.17
N VAL A 143 14.13 12.59 -3.63
CA VAL A 143 14.19 12.35 -2.18
C VAL A 143 15.55 11.84 -1.75
N GLU A 144 15.91 12.10 -0.49
CA GLU A 144 17.05 11.44 0.16
C GLU A 144 16.72 9.95 0.42
N PRO A 145 17.72 9.05 0.40
CA PRO A 145 17.49 7.61 0.58
C PRO A 145 16.84 7.24 1.91
N SER A 146 17.25 7.89 3.00
CA SER A 146 16.71 7.70 4.34
C SER A 146 15.23 8.06 4.45
N THR A 147 14.73 8.96 3.60
CA THR A 147 13.31 9.39 3.60
C THR A 147 12.36 8.24 3.23
N ILE A 148 12.84 7.29 2.42
CA ILE A 148 12.08 6.08 2.06
C ILE A 148 12.59 4.83 2.79
N GLY A 149 13.45 4.99 3.80
CA GLY A 149 14.00 3.89 4.60
C GLY A 149 15.10 3.07 3.93
N PHE A 150 15.85 3.67 3.00
CA PHE A 150 17.13 3.12 2.55
C PHE A 150 18.26 3.75 3.39
N ASN A 151 18.78 3.01 4.35
CA ASN A 151 19.72 3.55 5.35
C ASN A 151 21.20 3.29 5.03
N LYS A 152 21.49 2.71 3.86
CA LYS A 152 22.86 2.50 3.37
C LYS A 152 23.34 3.73 2.59
N PRO A 153 24.67 4.03 2.57
CA PRO A 153 25.20 5.09 1.73
C PRO A 153 24.90 4.83 0.25
N LEU A 154 24.04 5.67 -0.36
CA LEU A 154 23.61 5.46 -1.75
C LEU A 154 24.72 5.80 -2.77
N THR A 155 25.49 6.85 -2.48
CA THR A 155 26.42 7.47 -3.44
C THR A 155 27.80 7.66 -2.85
N GLU A 156 28.82 7.52 -3.70
CA GLU A 156 30.17 8.00 -3.46
C GLU A 156 30.43 9.13 -4.46
N GLY A 157 30.41 10.38 -3.98
CA GLY A 157 30.42 11.57 -4.83
C GLY A 157 29.26 11.59 -5.84
N ASN A 158 29.61 11.60 -7.13
CA ASN A 158 28.63 11.69 -8.21
C ASN A 158 28.16 10.31 -8.72
N THR A 159 28.71 9.22 -8.20
CA THR A 159 28.46 7.86 -8.69
C THR A 159 27.70 6.99 -7.68
N ILE A 160 27.01 5.99 -8.21
CA ILE A 160 26.30 4.93 -7.47
C ILE A 160 26.99 3.61 -7.79
N ASN A 161 27.48 2.94 -6.75
CA ASN A 161 28.10 1.63 -6.87
C ASN A 161 27.03 0.56 -7.20
N THR A 162 27.39 -0.40 -8.05
CA THR A 162 26.56 -1.54 -8.46
C THR A 162 26.02 -2.35 -7.28
N ASP A 163 26.81 -2.58 -6.22
CA ASP A 163 26.39 -3.37 -5.05
C ASP A 163 25.26 -2.68 -4.29
N VAL A 164 25.39 -1.36 -4.11
CA VAL A 164 24.36 -0.53 -3.47
C VAL A 164 23.09 -0.50 -4.32
N GLN A 165 23.22 -0.44 -5.65
CA GLN A 165 22.08 -0.55 -6.55
C GLN A 165 21.39 -1.92 -6.43
N ALA A 166 22.14 -3.02 -6.28
CA ALA A 166 21.59 -4.35 -6.08
C ALA A 166 20.81 -4.46 -4.76
N GLN A 167 21.39 -3.96 -3.66
CA GLN A 167 20.73 -3.90 -2.34
C GLN A 167 19.44 -3.05 -2.39
N PHE A 168 19.46 -1.94 -3.12
CA PHE A 168 18.28 -1.10 -3.31
C PHE A 168 17.17 -1.85 -4.06
N LYS A 169 17.52 -2.59 -5.12
CA LYS A 169 16.57 -3.43 -5.87
C LYS A 169 16.00 -4.55 -5.02
N GLU A 170 16.83 -5.26 -4.27
CA GLU A 170 16.39 -6.32 -3.36
C GLU A 170 15.39 -5.81 -2.31
N GLN A 171 15.62 -4.60 -1.79
CA GLN A 171 14.74 -4.00 -0.80
C GLN A 171 13.40 -3.55 -1.40
N PHE A 172 13.38 -2.93 -2.58
CA PHE A 172 12.19 -2.22 -3.06
C PHE A 172 11.52 -2.76 -4.32
N LEU A 173 12.24 -3.44 -5.23
CA LEU A 173 11.67 -3.83 -6.53
C LEU A 173 10.50 -4.81 -6.34
N GLY A 174 9.34 -4.49 -6.93
CA GLY A 174 8.12 -5.29 -6.79
C GLY A 174 7.44 -5.19 -5.43
N LYS A 175 7.91 -4.31 -4.52
CA LYS A 175 7.34 -4.08 -3.19
C LYS A 175 6.66 -2.71 -3.10
N ASP A 176 5.90 -2.51 -2.04
CA ASP A 176 5.17 -1.27 -1.77
C ASP A 176 5.96 -0.37 -0.81
N ILE A 177 6.13 0.90 -1.16
CA ILE A 177 6.74 1.91 -0.27
C ILE A 177 5.64 2.68 0.44
N LYS A 178 5.58 2.56 1.78
CA LYS A 178 4.74 3.38 2.64
C LYS A 178 5.44 4.67 3.07
N PHE A 179 4.82 5.81 2.81
CA PHE A 179 5.28 7.13 3.25
C PHE A 179 4.70 7.53 4.61
N ASP A 180 5.43 8.39 5.32
CA ASP A 180 5.04 8.85 6.65
C ASP A 180 3.92 9.91 6.61
N SER A 181 3.92 10.80 5.62
CA SER A 181 2.90 11.85 5.42
C SER A 181 2.28 11.82 4.02
N TYR A 182 1.36 12.77 3.77
CA TYR A 182 0.91 13.13 2.43
C TYR A 182 2.09 13.26 1.46
N LEU A 183 1.93 12.74 0.24
CA LEU A 183 2.96 12.76 -0.78
C LEU A 183 2.73 13.96 -1.72
N ASP A 184 3.52 15.01 -1.55
CA ASP A 184 3.62 16.13 -2.49
C ASP A 184 4.64 15.84 -3.59
N THR A 185 4.24 15.97 -4.85
CA THR A 185 5.05 15.71 -6.05
C THR A 185 4.89 16.82 -7.09
N HIS A 186 5.86 16.94 -7.99
CA HIS A 186 5.87 17.91 -9.06
C HIS A 186 5.27 17.34 -10.35
N LEU A 187 4.70 18.20 -11.18
CA LEU A 187 4.15 17.81 -12.48
C LEU A 187 5.24 17.59 -13.55
N THR A 188 6.48 17.98 -13.26
CA THR A 188 7.66 17.83 -14.14
C THR A 188 8.88 17.39 -13.34
N ALA A 189 9.85 16.78 -14.02
CA ALA A 189 11.12 16.35 -13.45
C ALA A 189 11.87 17.52 -12.81
N GLN A 190 12.41 17.26 -11.62
CA GLN A 190 13.11 18.26 -10.82
C GLN A 190 14.62 18.15 -10.97
N ASN A 191 15.31 19.28 -10.76
CA ASN A 191 16.77 19.28 -10.67
C ASN A 191 17.21 18.42 -9.50
N VAL A 192 18.24 17.62 -9.73
CA VAL A 192 18.84 16.76 -8.69
C VAL A 192 19.79 17.60 -7.82
N SER A 193 19.72 17.39 -6.50
CA SER A 193 20.67 17.94 -5.53
C SER A 193 21.71 16.87 -5.14
N SER A 194 22.75 17.25 -4.39
CA SER A 194 23.78 16.29 -3.96
C SER A 194 23.24 15.19 -3.04
N LYS A 195 22.14 15.47 -2.30
CA LYS A 195 21.54 14.55 -1.32
C LYS A 195 20.32 13.80 -1.86
N GLU A 196 19.46 14.46 -2.62
CA GLU A 196 18.21 13.86 -3.12
C GLU A 196 18.45 13.09 -4.43
N ARG A 197 19.04 11.90 -4.28
CA ARG A 197 19.57 11.07 -5.37
C ARG A 197 18.65 9.92 -5.78
N ILE A 198 17.45 9.89 -5.21
CA ILE A 198 16.36 9.00 -5.63
C ILE A 198 15.30 9.82 -6.33
N ILE A 199 14.99 9.48 -7.57
CA ILE A 199 13.94 10.12 -8.37
C ILE A 199 12.71 9.21 -8.33
N LEU A 200 11.67 9.63 -7.65
CA LEU A 200 10.36 9.00 -7.67
C LEU A 200 9.60 9.49 -8.90
N GLN A 201 9.37 8.61 -9.88
CA GLN A 201 8.48 8.80 -11.01
C GLN A 201 7.18 8.04 -10.71
N VAL A 202 6.15 8.76 -10.26
CA VAL A 202 4.93 8.20 -9.68
C VAL A 202 3.78 8.32 -10.65
N THR A 203 3.22 7.19 -11.08
CA THR A 203 1.96 7.15 -11.82
C THR A 203 0.79 7.31 -10.85
N VAL A 204 0.08 8.44 -10.97
CA VAL A 204 -1.12 8.79 -10.21
C VAL A 204 -2.34 8.48 -11.10
N PRO A 205 -3.03 7.34 -10.90
CA PRO A 205 -4.25 7.06 -11.64
C PRO A 205 -5.35 8.04 -11.23
N SER A 206 -6.20 8.49 -12.16
CA SER A 206 -7.33 9.37 -11.84
C SER A 206 -8.37 8.70 -10.94
N GLY A 207 -8.62 7.41 -11.16
CA GLY A 207 -9.76 6.71 -10.57
C GLY A 207 -11.11 7.25 -11.08
N LYS A 208 -11.14 8.05 -12.15
CA LYS A 208 -12.38 8.57 -12.73
C LYS A 208 -13.25 7.42 -13.24
N GLY A 209 -14.51 7.41 -12.80
CA GLY A 209 -15.46 6.33 -13.12
C GLY A 209 -15.29 5.07 -12.26
N SER A 210 -14.31 5.03 -11.34
CA SER A 210 -14.18 4.00 -10.32
C SER A 210 -15.15 4.27 -9.16
N THR A 211 -15.55 3.21 -8.45
CA THR A 211 -16.28 3.31 -7.17
C THR A 211 -15.42 3.94 -6.06
N ILE A 212 -14.10 3.99 -6.26
CA ILE A 212 -13.13 4.60 -5.34
C ILE A 212 -12.24 5.55 -6.14
N PRO A 213 -12.63 6.83 -6.29
CA PRO A 213 -11.79 7.85 -6.92
C PRO A 213 -10.46 8.02 -6.18
N THR A 214 -9.40 8.40 -6.91
CA THR A 214 -8.11 8.68 -6.28
C THR A 214 -8.20 9.96 -5.47
N LYS A 215 -7.85 9.89 -4.19
CA LYS A 215 -7.78 11.05 -3.29
C LYS A 215 -6.46 11.80 -3.51
N ALA A 216 -6.35 12.45 -4.66
CA ALA A 216 -5.24 13.31 -5.02
C ALA A 216 -5.76 14.57 -5.73
N GLY A 217 -5.06 15.68 -5.57
CA GLY A 217 -5.46 16.95 -6.17
C GLY A 217 -4.28 17.87 -6.46
N VAL A 218 -4.50 18.82 -7.37
CA VAL A 218 -3.50 19.82 -7.74
C VAL A 218 -3.66 21.08 -6.90
N ILE A 219 -2.57 21.60 -6.36
CA ILE A 219 -2.54 22.83 -5.56
C ILE A 219 -1.43 23.77 -6.05
N LEU A 220 -1.70 25.07 -6.05
CA LEU A 220 -0.69 26.11 -6.25
C LEU A 220 0.04 26.39 -4.92
N ASN A 221 1.33 26.04 -4.86
CA ASN A 221 2.22 26.27 -3.73
C ASN A 221 3.54 26.86 -4.22
N ASN A 222 4.04 27.93 -3.61
CA ASN A 222 5.31 28.58 -3.97
C ASN A 222 5.46 28.87 -5.48
N ASN A 223 4.39 29.42 -6.09
CA ASN A 223 4.29 29.71 -7.52
C ASN A 223 4.41 28.50 -8.47
N GLU A 224 4.25 27.28 -7.95
CA GLU A 224 4.27 26.03 -8.70
C GLU A 224 2.99 25.22 -8.45
N TYR A 225 2.42 24.64 -9.51
CA TYR A 225 1.35 23.65 -9.37
C TYR A 225 1.96 22.29 -9.02
N LYS A 226 1.54 21.73 -7.90
CA LYS A 226 2.01 20.44 -7.38
C LYS A 226 0.84 19.48 -7.26
N MET A 227 1.14 18.20 -7.37
CA MET A 227 0.19 17.12 -7.05
C MET A 227 0.36 16.75 -5.59
N LEU A 228 -0.74 16.70 -4.85
CA LEU A 228 -0.78 16.26 -3.46
C LEU A 228 -1.65 15.01 -3.33
N ILE A 229 -1.10 13.96 -2.72
CA ILE A 229 -1.70 12.63 -2.61
C ILE A 229 -1.96 12.31 -1.13
N ASP A 230 -3.15 11.79 -0.84
CA ASP A 230 -3.59 11.39 0.49
C ASP A 230 -2.72 10.28 1.13
N ASN A 231 -2.78 10.15 2.46
CA ASN A 231 -2.08 9.11 3.23
C ASN A 231 -2.52 7.68 2.89
N GLY A 232 -3.74 7.50 2.35
CA GLY A 232 -4.33 6.21 2.02
C GLY A 232 -3.72 5.49 0.81
N TYR A 233 -2.47 5.81 0.44
CA TYR A 233 -1.76 5.24 -0.69
C TYR A 233 -0.32 4.82 -0.33
N VAL A 234 0.15 3.80 -1.03
CA VAL A 234 1.54 3.37 -1.10
C VAL A 234 2.02 3.47 -2.54
N LEU A 235 3.34 3.52 -2.75
CA LEU A 235 3.93 3.44 -4.09
C LEU A 235 4.37 2.00 -4.38
N HIS A 236 3.67 1.32 -5.28
CA HIS A 236 4.13 0.02 -5.79
C HIS A 236 5.29 0.24 -6.75
N VAL A 237 6.43 -0.41 -6.53
CA VAL A 237 7.64 -0.19 -7.33
C VAL A 237 7.67 -1.14 -8.52
N ASP A 238 7.34 -0.60 -9.69
CA ASP A 238 7.28 -1.32 -10.96
C ASP A 238 8.68 -1.56 -11.55
N ASN A 239 9.56 -0.57 -11.47
CA ASN A 239 10.91 -0.64 -12.04
C ASN A 239 11.90 0.28 -11.31
N ILE A 240 13.18 -0.13 -11.32
CA ILE A 240 14.29 0.62 -10.76
C ILE A 240 15.43 0.65 -11.77
N SER A 241 15.81 1.87 -12.19
CA SER A 241 16.90 2.09 -13.15
C SER A 241 17.89 3.13 -12.65
N LYS A 242 19.14 3.05 -13.14
CA LYS A 242 20.14 4.10 -12.91
C LYS A 242 20.05 5.12 -14.05
N VAL A 243 20.02 6.40 -13.71
CA VAL A 243 19.95 7.52 -14.67
C VAL A 243 21.02 8.56 -14.35
N VAL A 244 21.43 9.36 -15.33
CA VAL A 244 22.37 10.46 -15.11
C VAL A 244 21.67 11.80 -15.33
N LYS A 245 21.71 12.68 -14.33
CA LYS A 245 21.14 14.03 -14.40
C LYS A 245 22.22 15.04 -14.05
N LYS A 246 22.60 15.88 -15.02
CA LYS A 246 23.63 16.93 -14.86
C LYS A 246 24.93 16.42 -14.20
N GLY A 247 25.38 15.23 -14.60
CA GLY A 247 26.60 14.60 -14.08
C GLY A 247 26.45 13.82 -12.78
N TYR A 248 25.26 13.78 -12.19
CA TYR A 248 24.95 12.97 -11.00
C TYR A 248 24.22 11.68 -11.38
N GLU A 249 24.75 10.52 -10.98
CA GLU A 249 24.03 9.24 -11.09
C GLU A 249 22.89 9.17 -10.06
N CYS A 250 21.69 8.79 -10.46
CA CYS A 250 20.53 8.69 -9.57
C CYS A 250 19.87 7.33 -9.74
N LEU A 251 19.17 6.85 -8.71
CA LEU A 251 18.22 5.75 -8.87
C LEU A 251 16.85 6.33 -9.17
N GLN A 252 16.28 5.95 -10.30
CA GLN A 252 14.92 6.29 -10.66
C GLN A 252 13.99 5.11 -10.33
N ILE A 253 13.05 5.37 -9.43
CA ILE A 253 11.91 4.49 -9.14
C ILE A 253 10.78 4.88 -10.07
N GLN A 254 10.32 3.93 -10.88
CA GLN A 254 9.04 4.02 -11.55
C GLN A 254 8.05 3.20 -10.75
N GLY A 255 6.95 3.82 -10.34
CA GLY A 255 5.95 3.13 -9.54
C GLY A 255 4.55 3.69 -9.73
N THR A 256 3.58 2.91 -9.31
CA THR A 256 2.16 3.23 -9.43
C THR A 256 1.52 3.33 -8.05
N LEU A 257 0.65 4.32 -7.84
CA LEU A 257 -0.08 4.42 -6.58
C LEU A 257 -1.01 3.22 -6.39
N LYS A 258 -0.95 2.64 -5.20
CA LYS A 258 -1.84 1.57 -4.76
C LYS A 258 -2.54 2.00 -3.48
N LYS A 259 -3.86 1.87 -3.43
CA LYS A 259 -4.64 2.22 -2.24
C LYS A 259 -4.31 1.26 -1.09
N SER A 260 -4.05 1.83 0.07
CA SER A 260 -4.00 1.13 1.37
C SER A 260 -4.47 2.09 2.45
N LEU A 261 -5.65 1.81 3.01
CA LEU A 261 -6.30 2.69 3.98
C LEU A 261 -5.46 2.83 5.24
N ASP A 262 -5.17 4.06 5.66
CA ASP A 262 -4.33 4.34 6.82
C ASP A 262 -4.93 5.50 7.63
N PHE A 263 -5.51 5.18 8.77
CA PHE A 263 -6.15 6.17 9.64
C PHE A 263 -5.16 7.01 10.46
N LYS A 264 -3.85 6.71 10.41
CA LYS A 264 -2.83 7.33 11.28
C LYS A 264 -3.26 7.22 12.75
N ASN A 265 -3.25 8.30 13.51
CA ASN A 265 -3.73 8.37 14.90
C ASN A 265 -5.25 8.62 15.00
N ASP A 266 -5.98 8.47 13.88
CA ASP A 266 -7.44 8.53 13.82
C ASP A 266 -8.04 9.85 14.36
N ILE A 267 -7.44 10.97 13.96
CA ILE A 267 -7.80 12.32 14.46
C ILE A 267 -9.25 12.72 14.16
N ASN A 268 -9.87 12.10 13.16
CA ASN A 268 -11.27 12.33 12.75
C ASN A 268 -12.23 11.22 13.24
N ALA A 269 -11.75 10.24 14.01
CA ALA A 269 -12.58 9.13 14.54
C ALA A 269 -13.31 8.31 13.46
N GLU A 270 -12.64 8.06 12.34
CA GLU A 270 -13.18 7.33 11.18
C GLU A 270 -12.87 5.83 11.24
N ALA A 271 -11.84 5.42 11.97
CA ALA A 271 -11.41 4.02 12.04
C ALA A 271 -12.51 3.10 12.60
N HIS A 272 -13.18 3.50 13.67
CA HIS A 272 -14.28 2.70 14.24
C HIS A 272 -15.49 2.63 13.30
N ARG A 273 -15.79 3.73 12.59
CA ARG A 273 -16.87 3.75 11.59
C ARG A 273 -16.58 2.77 10.46
N TRP A 274 -15.34 2.73 9.95
CA TRP A 274 -14.94 1.74 8.96
C TRP A 274 -15.04 0.31 9.52
N GLY A 275 -14.56 0.09 10.75
CA GLY A 275 -14.61 -1.23 11.38
C GLY A 275 -16.04 -1.76 11.51
N MET A 276 -16.96 -0.95 12.06
CA MET A 276 -18.37 -1.32 12.19
C MET A 276 -19.06 -1.50 10.83
N LYS A 277 -18.84 -0.60 9.87
CA LYS A 277 -19.41 -0.70 8.52
C LYS A 277 -19.09 -2.05 7.88
N ASN A 278 -17.88 -2.56 8.10
CA ASN A 278 -17.45 -3.82 7.50
C ASN A 278 -17.81 -5.03 8.36
N TYR A 279 -17.70 -4.96 9.70
CA TYR A 279 -17.75 -6.15 10.57
C TYR A 279 -18.96 -6.24 11.50
N GLU A 280 -19.91 -5.30 11.46
CA GLU A 280 -21.13 -5.44 12.27
C GLU A 280 -21.94 -6.69 11.89
N GLY A 281 -22.05 -6.98 10.59
CA GLY A 281 -22.69 -8.21 10.09
C GLY A 281 -21.95 -9.47 10.51
N TRP A 282 -20.62 -9.48 10.40
CA TRP A 282 -19.76 -10.56 10.90
C TRP A 282 -20.02 -10.81 12.39
N ALA A 283 -19.99 -9.77 13.21
CA ALA A 283 -20.19 -9.88 14.65
C ALA A 283 -21.57 -10.46 14.98
N LYS A 284 -22.65 -10.06 14.29
CA LYS A 284 -24.00 -10.60 14.50
C LYS A 284 -24.13 -12.08 14.11
N ASN A 285 -23.33 -12.56 13.16
CA ASN A 285 -23.38 -13.93 12.62
C ASN A 285 -22.38 -14.90 13.28
N LEU A 286 -21.73 -14.48 14.38
CA LEU A 286 -20.95 -15.38 15.22
C LEU A 286 -21.89 -16.34 15.97
N THR A 287 -21.51 -17.60 16.04
CA THR A 287 -22.18 -18.57 16.94
C THR A 287 -21.81 -18.26 18.39
N ASP A 288 -22.61 -18.72 19.35
CA ASP A 288 -22.32 -18.50 20.78
C ASP A 288 -20.91 -19.02 21.18
N PRO A 289 -20.47 -20.23 20.79
CA PRO A 289 -19.11 -20.69 21.09
C PRO A 289 -18.00 -19.81 20.50
N GLN A 290 -18.22 -19.26 19.31
CA GLN A 290 -17.26 -18.34 18.66
C GLN A 290 -17.22 -16.99 19.38
N ARG A 291 -18.38 -16.44 19.74
CA ARG A 291 -18.48 -15.18 20.48
C ARG A 291 -17.84 -15.31 21.85
N GLU A 292 -18.15 -16.37 22.59
CA GLU A 292 -17.57 -16.63 23.92
C GLU A 292 -16.05 -16.81 23.85
N ALA A 293 -15.55 -17.55 22.84
CA ALA A 293 -14.13 -17.74 22.66
C ALA A 293 -13.39 -16.43 22.37
N LEU A 294 -13.96 -15.57 21.53
CA LEU A 294 -13.42 -14.24 21.20
C LEU A 294 -13.51 -13.26 22.38
N ASP A 295 -14.61 -13.24 23.14
CA ASP A 295 -14.76 -12.39 24.33
C ASP A 295 -13.78 -12.82 25.44
N GLY A 296 -13.65 -14.12 25.67
CA GLY A 296 -12.65 -14.69 26.59
C GLY A 296 -11.23 -14.31 26.18
N TYR A 297 -10.92 -14.44 24.88
CA TYR A 297 -9.64 -14.00 24.31
C TYR A 297 -9.38 -12.51 24.58
N ALA A 298 -10.32 -11.63 24.24
CA ALA A 298 -10.20 -10.18 24.45
C ALA A 298 -10.02 -9.79 25.93
N ARG A 299 -10.68 -10.52 26.84
CA ARG A 299 -10.65 -10.23 28.27
C ARG A 299 -9.32 -10.57 28.92
N GLN A 300 -8.86 -11.81 28.79
CA GLN A 300 -7.65 -12.28 29.50
C GLN A 300 -7.02 -13.55 28.91
N ASP A 301 -7.80 -14.37 28.20
CA ASP A 301 -7.34 -15.69 27.75
C ASP A 301 -6.25 -15.58 26.68
N TYR A 302 -6.11 -14.41 26.02
CA TYR A 302 -5.01 -14.14 25.08
C TYR A 302 -3.64 -14.46 25.67
N LYS A 303 -3.42 -14.31 26.97
CA LYS A 303 -2.13 -14.62 27.61
C LYS A 303 -1.85 -16.10 27.54
N GLN A 304 -2.80 -16.91 27.98
CA GLN A 304 -2.67 -18.37 28.03
C GLN A 304 -2.67 -18.98 26.63
N ILE A 305 -3.57 -18.52 25.76
CA ILE A 305 -3.69 -19.01 24.38
C ILE A 305 -2.42 -18.73 23.59
N ASN A 306 -1.90 -17.50 23.66
CA ASN A 306 -0.69 -17.17 22.91
C ASN A 306 0.56 -17.81 23.50
N ASP A 307 0.66 -17.99 24.81
CA ASP A 307 1.78 -18.74 25.41
C ASP A 307 1.76 -20.21 24.97
N TYR A 308 0.58 -20.84 24.97
CA TYR A 308 0.39 -22.19 24.48
C TYR A 308 0.82 -22.37 23.02
N LEU A 309 0.39 -21.44 22.14
CA LEU A 309 0.76 -21.45 20.73
C LEU A 309 2.25 -21.14 20.49
N ARG A 310 2.82 -20.15 21.19
CA ARG A 310 4.20 -19.68 20.96
C ARG A 310 5.25 -20.57 21.61
N ASN A 311 4.97 -21.10 22.80
CA ASN A 311 6.00 -21.69 23.66
C ASN A 311 5.75 -23.18 24.00
N GLN A 312 4.49 -23.66 23.92
CA GLN A 312 4.14 -25.03 24.31
C GLN A 312 3.85 -25.93 23.11
N GLY A 313 4.03 -25.43 21.89
CA GLY A 313 3.85 -26.20 20.65
C GLY A 313 2.41 -26.35 20.18
N GLY A 314 1.44 -25.73 20.87
CA GLY A 314 0.04 -25.68 20.43
C GLY A 314 -0.67 -27.04 20.34
N SER A 315 -0.31 -28.01 21.20
CA SER A 315 -0.99 -29.32 21.26
C SER A 315 -1.07 -29.87 22.69
N GLY A 316 -2.06 -30.72 22.96
CA GLY A 316 -2.20 -31.44 24.24
C GLY A 316 -3.10 -30.78 25.28
N ASN A 317 -3.87 -29.75 24.92
CA ASN A 317 -4.87 -29.12 25.79
C ASN A 317 -6.20 -28.94 25.05
N GLU A 318 -7.09 -29.94 25.14
CA GLU A 318 -8.37 -29.99 24.41
C GLU A 318 -9.24 -28.74 24.61
N LYS A 319 -9.21 -28.13 25.80
CA LYS A 319 -9.97 -26.92 26.10
C LYS A 319 -9.43 -25.73 25.31
N LEU A 320 -8.11 -25.53 25.32
CA LEU A 320 -7.47 -24.46 24.54
C LEU A 320 -7.61 -24.74 23.04
N ASP A 321 -7.46 -25.99 22.61
CA ASP A 321 -7.58 -26.38 21.20
C ASP A 321 -8.98 -26.09 20.66
N THR A 322 -10.03 -26.37 21.44
CA THR A 322 -11.42 -26.04 21.09
C THR A 322 -11.64 -24.54 21.02
N GLN A 323 -11.10 -23.78 21.98
CA GLN A 323 -11.21 -22.32 21.99
C GLN A 323 -10.47 -21.69 20.80
N ILE A 324 -9.26 -22.17 20.50
CA ILE A 324 -8.45 -21.75 19.35
C ILE A 324 -9.19 -22.02 18.05
N LYS A 325 -9.76 -23.22 17.89
CA LYS A 325 -10.57 -23.56 16.71
C LYS A 325 -11.71 -22.57 16.51
N ASN A 326 -12.48 -22.28 17.56
CA ASN A 326 -13.59 -21.33 17.49
C ASN A 326 -13.12 -19.91 17.12
N ILE A 327 -11.97 -19.46 17.64
CA ILE A 327 -11.40 -18.15 17.30
C ILE A 327 -10.99 -18.12 15.82
N SER A 328 -10.16 -19.06 15.35
CA SER A 328 -9.72 -19.09 13.94
C SER A 328 -10.89 -19.20 12.96
N GLU A 329 -11.84 -20.10 13.21
CA GLU A 329 -13.05 -20.20 12.36
C GLU A 329 -13.85 -18.89 12.33
N ALA A 330 -13.92 -18.16 13.45
CA ALA A 330 -14.57 -16.86 13.49
C ALA A 330 -13.81 -15.80 12.67
N LEU A 331 -12.47 -15.78 12.73
CA LEU A 331 -11.61 -14.85 11.98
C LEU A 331 -11.62 -15.13 10.47
N GLU A 332 -11.85 -16.38 10.05
CA GLU A 332 -11.92 -16.79 8.64
C GLU A 332 -13.26 -16.41 7.97
N LYS A 333 -14.34 -16.25 8.74
CA LYS A 333 -15.70 -15.99 8.20
C LYS A 333 -15.78 -14.76 7.30
N GLN A 334 -15.00 -13.72 7.60
CA GLN A 334 -15.01 -12.49 6.83
C GLN A 334 -13.60 -11.93 6.68
N PRO A 335 -12.89 -12.27 5.59
CA PRO A 335 -11.56 -11.74 5.33
C PRO A 335 -11.52 -10.22 5.23
N ILE A 336 -10.33 -9.65 5.42
CA ILE A 336 -10.10 -8.21 5.34
C ILE A 336 -10.56 -7.66 3.98
N PRO A 337 -11.52 -6.71 3.93
CA PRO A 337 -12.27 -6.40 2.69
C PRO A 337 -11.50 -5.54 1.68
N GLU A 338 -10.49 -4.80 2.12
CA GLU A 338 -9.62 -3.95 1.30
C GLU A 338 -8.22 -3.86 1.93
N ASN A 339 -7.22 -3.37 1.19
CA ASN A 339 -5.90 -3.15 1.77
C ASN A 339 -5.97 -2.10 2.87
N ILE A 340 -5.43 -2.43 4.05
CA ILE A 340 -5.37 -1.52 5.19
C ILE A 340 -3.97 -1.48 5.79
N THR A 341 -3.69 -0.42 6.54
CA THR A 341 -2.53 -0.31 7.43
C THR A 341 -3.00 -0.46 8.87
N VAL A 342 -2.37 -1.35 9.62
CA VAL A 342 -2.58 -1.53 11.06
C VAL A 342 -1.28 -1.32 11.83
N TYR A 343 -1.41 -1.09 13.13
CA TYR A 343 -0.32 -0.69 14.00
C TYR A 343 -0.20 -1.59 15.22
N ARG A 344 1.03 -1.82 15.67
CA ARG A 344 1.30 -2.54 16.92
C ARG A 344 2.53 -1.97 17.62
N TRP A 345 2.35 -1.50 18.85
CA TRP A 345 3.45 -1.03 19.70
C TRP A 345 4.14 -2.23 20.35
N CYS A 346 5.37 -2.49 19.92
CA CYS A 346 6.08 -3.73 20.20
C CYS A 346 7.18 -3.55 21.26
N GLY A 347 7.34 -4.58 22.09
CA GLY A 347 8.34 -4.62 23.16
C GLY A 347 9.67 -5.16 22.64
N MET A 348 10.75 -5.00 23.41
CA MET A 348 12.07 -5.53 23.04
C MET A 348 12.06 -7.04 22.80
N ALA A 349 11.42 -7.79 23.69
CA ALA A 349 11.33 -9.25 23.64
C ALA A 349 10.66 -9.79 22.36
N GLU A 350 9.74 -9.03 21.77
CA GLU A 350 9.05 -9.44 20.54
C GLU A 350 9.95 -9.41 19.31
N PHE A 351 11.09 -8.70 19.40
CA PHE A 351 12.18 -8.70 18.43
C PHE A 351 13.42 -9.45 18.98
N GLY A 352 13.23 -10.32 19.98
CA GLY A 352 14.28 -11.18 20.53
C GLY A 352 15.40 -10.41 21.24
N TYR A 353 15.08 -9.27 21.85
CA TYR A 353 15.99 -8.51 22.73
C TYR A 353 15.50 -8.59 24.18
N GLN A 354 16.38 -8.38 25.15
CA GLN A 354 15.98 -8.28 26.55
C GLN A 354 15.22 -6.98 26.81
N ILE A 355 14.31 -6.98 27.79
CA ILE A 355 13.48 -5.81 28.12
C ILE A 355 14.36 -4.60 28.52
N SER A 356 15.47 -4.87 29.21
CA SER A 356 16.44 -3.87 29.66
C SER A 356 17.36 -3.35 28.55
N ASP A 357 17.42 -4.00 27.39
CA ASP A 357 18.38 -3.63 26.35
C ASP A 357 18.11 -2.22 25.82
N PRO A 358 19.17 -1.45 25.49
CA PRO A 358 19.00 -0.23 24.72
C PRO A 358 18.41 -0.55 23.35
N LEU A 359 17.86 0.47 22.68
CA LEU A 359 17.46 0.29 21.28
C LEU A 359 18.75 0.05 20.46
N PRO A 360 18.90 -1.09 19.75
CA PRO A 360 20.03 -1.33 18.87
C PRO A 360 20.19 -0.23 17.82
N SER A 361 21.37 -0.16 17.19
CA SER A 361 21.56 0.73 16.06
C SER A 361 20.67 0.33 14.87
N LEU A 362 20.40 1.30 13.99
CA LEU A 362 19.57 1.05 12.81
C LEU A 362 20.22 0.02 11.89
N LYS A 363 21.55 0.03 11.80
CA LYS A 363 22.33 -0.96 11.03
C LYS A 363 22.15 -2.37 11.58
N GLU A 364 22.30 -2.58 12.89
CA GLU A 364 22.11 -3.90 13.51
C GLU A 364 20.66 -4.40 13.33
N MET A 365 19.69 -3.49 13.39
CA MET A 365 18.29 -3.83 13.11
C MET A 365 18.08 -4.26 11.66
N GLU A 366 18.65 -3.55 10.69
CA GLU A 366 18.55 -3.93 9.29
C GLU A 366 19.24 -5.27 9.01
N GLU A 367 20.44 -5.48 9.53
CA GLU A 367 21.19 -6.74 9.37
C GLU A 367 20.42 -7.95 9.93
N LYS A 368 19.68 -7.76 11.03
CA LYS A 368 18.91 -8.84 11.66
C LYS A 368 17.52 -9.06 11.05
N PHE A 369 16.86 -8.00 10.56
CA PHE A 369 15.43 -8.06 10.25
C PHE A 369 15.03 -7.59 8.85
N LEU A 370 15.79 -6.73 8.18
CA LEU A 370 15.39 -6.22 6.87
C LEU A 370 15.32 -7.37 5.85
N ASN A 371 14.28 -7.38 5.02
CA ASN A 371 14.00 -8.44 4.05
C ASN A 371 13.81 -9.84 4.65
N THR A 372 13.60 -9.95 5.96
CA THR A 372 13.32 -11.24 6.62
C THR A 372 11.82 -11.45 6.79
N MET A 373 11.44 -12.72 6.94
CA MET A 373 10.12 -13.13 7.37
C MET A 373 10.08 -13.25 8.88
N LYS A 374 9.07 -12.66 9.50
CA LYS A 374 8.79 -12.85 10.92
C LYS A 374 7.44 -13.54 11.10
N GLU A 375 7.49 -14.66 11.81
CA GLU A 375 6.33 -15.47 12.16
C GLU A 375 5.79 -15.09 13.55
N ASP A 376 4.48 -15.22 13.73
CA ASP A 376 3.84 -15.33 15.03
C ASP A 376 2.88 -16.53 15.04
N LYS A 377 3.24 -17.55 15.81
CA LYS A 377 2.41 -18.73 16.06
C LYS A 377 1.14 -18.40 16.84
N GLY A 378 1.18 -17.34 17.65
CA GLY A 378 0.02 -16.82 18.33
C GLY A 378 -0.84 -15.94 17.42
N TYR A 379 -1.97 -15.50 17.94
CA TYR A 379 -2.76 -14.43 17.31
C TYR A 379 -2.06 -13.08 17.49
N MET A 380 -2.13 -12.24 16.46
CA MET A 380 -1.52 -10.92 16.50
C MET A 380 -2.59 -9.83 16.63
N SER A 381 -2.68 -9.26 17.82
CA SER A 381 -3.50 -8.06 18.08
C SER A 381 -2.83 -6.82 17.50
N THR A 382 -3.58 -6.09 16.67
CA THR A 382 -3.16 -4.84 16.02
C THR A 382 -4.29 -3.80 16.13
N SER A 383 -4.01 -2.53 15.86
CA SER A 383 -5.02 -1.46 15.85
C SER A 383 -5.04 -0.71 14.52
N LEU A 384 -6.22 -0.24 14.11
CA LEU A 384 -6.36 0.71 13.00
C LEU A 384 -5.75 2.08 13.33
N SER A 385 -5.54 2.40 14.61
CA SER A 385 -4.91 3.64 15.05
C SER A 385 -3.46 3.41 15.50
N SER A 386 -2.60 4.34 15.12
CA SER A 386 -1.21 4.45 15.57
C SER A 386 -1.04 5.27 16.85
N GLU A 387 -2.13 5.80 17.39
CA GLU A 387 -2.15 6.58 18.63
C GLU A 387 -1.39 5.86 19.75
N ARG A 388 -0.55 6.61 20.46
CA ARG A 388 0.19 6.06 21.60
C ARG A 388 -0.66 6.09 22.86
N LEU A 389 -1.00 4.90 23.38
CA LEU A 389 -1.62 4.76 24.69
C LEU A 389 -0.58 4.77 25.82
N SER A 390 -1.02 5.12 27.04
CA SER A 390 -0.16 5.15 28.24
C SER A 390 0.51 3.81 28.52
N ALA A 391 -0.23 2.70 28.32
CA ALA A 391 0.26 1.33 28.48
C ALA A 391 1.45 0.96 27.57
N PHE A 392 1.72 1.74 26.53
CA PHE A 392 2.79 1.47 25.56
C PHE A 392 4.05 2.32 25.78
N GLY A 393 4.16 3.04 26.90
CA GLY A 393 5.27 3.97 27.15
C GLY A 393 6.68 3.36 26.97
N SER A 394 6.88 2.11 27.41
CA SER A 394 8.16 1.38 27.32
C SER A 394 8.42 0.69 25.98
N ARG A 395 7.45 0.70 25.05
CA ARG A 395 7.55 0.06 23.74
C ARG A 395 8.43 0.91 22.82
N LYS A 396 9.47 0.29 22.24
CA LYS A 396 10.49 0.98 21.42
C LYS A 396 10.35 0.73 19.92
N PHE A 397 9.55 -0.27 19.54
CA PHE A 397 9.25 -0.61 18.16
C PHE A 397 7.78 -0.32 17.87
N ILE A 398 7.50 0.18 16.67
CA ILE A 398 6.15 0.40 16.15
C ILE A 398 6.07 -0.37 14.84
N LEU A 399 5.35 -1.49 14.84
CA LEU A 399 5.04 -2.21 13.62
C LEU A 399 3.95 -1.44 12.87
N ARG A 400 4.23 -1.03 11.62
CA ARG A 400 3.25 -0.50 10.67
C ARG A 400 3.05 -1.55 9.59
N LEU A 401 2.00 -2.35 9.75
CA LEU A 401 1.75 -3.55 8.96
C LEU A 401 0.75 -3.25 7.84
N GLN A 402 1.15 -3.49 6.59
CA GLN A 402 0.24 -3.57 5.46
C GLN A 402 -0.47 -4.92 5.52
N VAL A 403 -1.80 -4.89 5.56
CA VAL A 403 -2.67 -6.07 5.56
C VAL A 403 -3.42 -6.09 4.23
N PRO A 404 -3.01 -6.92 3.27
CA PRO A 404 -3.67 -7.00 1.97
C PRO A 404 -5.13 -7.44 2.09
N LYS A 405 -5.95 -7.00 1.14
CA LYS A 405 -7.31 -7.54 0.94
C LYS A 405 -7.28 -9.07 0.89
N GLY A 406 -8.21 -9.71 1.58
CA GLY A 406 -8.32 -11.17 1.66
C GLY A 406 -7.52 -11.81 2.79
N SER A 407 -6.74 -11.03 3.56
CA SER A 407 -6.06 -11.55 4.74
C SER A 407 -7.03 -12.09 5.79
N THR A 408 -6.63 -13.16 6.49
CA THR A 408 -7.42 -13.76 7.58
C THR A 408 -7.29 -12.96 8.86
N GLY A 409 -8.40 -12.36 9.29
CA GLY A 409 -8.48 -11.54 10.48
C GLY A 409 -9.80 -10.77 10.50
N ALA A 410 -10.14 -10.21 11.65
CA ALA A 410 -11.40 -9.49 11.82
C ALA A 410 -11.25 -8.27 12.72
N TYR A 411 -12.18 -7.33 12.56
CA TYR A 411 -12.29 -6.17 13.45
C TYR A 411 -12.95 -6.58 14.76
N LEU A 412 -12.12 -6.94 15.75
CA LEU A 412 -12.57 -7.54 17.01
C LEU A 412 -13.49 -6.58 17.78
N SER A 413 -13.27 -5.26 17.71
CA SER A 413 -14.11 -4.28 18.40
C SER A 413 -15.59 -4.31 17.99
N ALA A 414 -15.95 -4.95 16.87
CA ALA A 414 -17.35 -5.09 16.47
C ALA A 414 -18.17 -6.01 17.38
N ILE A 415 -17.54 -6.88 18.18
CA ILE A 415 -18.27 -7.74 19.14
C ILE A 415 -18.72 -6.98 20.40
N GLY A 416 -18.17 -5.78 20.64
CA GLY A 416 -18.42 -4.98 21.84
C GLY A 416 -17.74 -5.58 23.09
N GLY A 417 -18.23 -5.19 24.28
CA GLY A 417 -17.78 -5.76 25.55
C GLY A 417 -16.33 -5.43 25.88
N PHE A 418 -15.50 -6.46 26.09
CA PHE A 418 -14.09 -6.33 26.47
C PHE A 418 -13.14 -6.13 25.28
N ALA A 419 -13.64 -6.08 24.05
CA ALA A 419 -12.81 -5.87 22.87
C ALA A 419 -12.08 -4.51 22.94
N SER A 420 -10.79 -4.51 22.60
CA SER A 420 -9.99 -3.29 22.64
C SER A 420 -10.43 -2.31 21.56
N GLU A 421 -10.22 -1.02 21.77
CA GLU A 421 -10.66 0.01 20.82
C GLU A 421 -9.89 -0.08 19.49
N LYS A 422 -10.65 -0.20 18.40
CA LYS A 422 -10.16 -0.19 17.01
C LYS A 422 -9.25 -1.37 16.66
N GLU A 423 -9.43 -2.50 17.32
CA GLU A 423 -8.61 -3.70 17.18
C GLU A 423 -8.93 -4.50 15.91
N ILE A 424 -7.88 -4.82 15.16
CA ILE A 424 -7.87 -5.86 14.13
C ILE A 424 -7.07 -7.05 14.69
N LEU A 425 -7.75 -8.17 14.89
CA LEU A 425 -7.11 -9.41 15.32
C LEU A 425 -6.75 -10.23 14.08
N ILE A 426 -5.46 -10.43 13.86
CA ILE A 426 -4.94 -11.30 12.79
C ILE A 426 -4.87 -12.72 13.32
N ASP A 427 -5.28 -13.67 12.47
CA ASP A 427 -5.28 -15.09 12.80
C ASP A 427 -3.87 -15.62 13.13
N LYS A 428 -3.82 -16.75 13.83
CA LYS A 428 -2.58 -17.41 14.24
C LYS A 428 -1.77 -17.90 13.03
N ASP A 429 -0.50 -18.22 13.29
CA ASP A 429 0.48 -18.62 12.28
C ASP A 429 0.63 -17.55 11.18
N SER A 430 0.56 -16.29 11.61
CA SER A 430 0.73 -15.13 10.73
C SER A 430 2.20 -14.94 10.38
N ASN A 431 2.45 -14.48 9.15
CA ASN A 431 3.79 -14.24 8.65
C ASN A 431 3.83 -12.90 7.94
N TYR A 432 4.83 -12.07 8.24
CA TYR A 432 5.02 -10.80 7.55
C TYR A 432 6.47 -10.59 7.12
N HIS A 433 6.63 -10.00 5.95
CA HIS A 433 7.92 -9.59 5.40
C HIS A 433 8.26 -8.19 5.91
N ILE A 434 9.48 -7.96 6.41
CA ILE A 434 9.94 -6.64 6.87
C ILE A 434 10.53 -5.86 5.69
N ASP A 435 9.87 -4.76 5.31
CA ASP A 435 10.14 -4.00 4.09
C ASP A 435 11.18 -2.89 4.30
N LYS A 436 11.07 -2.16 5.42
CA LYS A 436 12.00 -1.09 5.81
C LYS A 436 11.90 -0.75 7.28
N ILE A 437 12.95 -0.10 7.79
CA ILE A 437 13.01 0.38 9.17
C ILE A 437 13.37 1.86 9.13
N THR A 438 12.63 2.69 9.85
CA THR A 438 12.89 4.13 9.95
C THR A 438 12.82 4.61 11.40
N GLU A 439 13.49 5.72 11.69
CA GLU A 439 13.48 6.31 13.02
C GLU A 439 12.32 7.31 13.18
N VAL A 440 11.84 7.43 14.42
CA VAL A 440 11.01 8.54 14.90
C VAL A 440 11.38 8.86 16.33
N VAL A 441 11.45 10.14 16.68
CA VAL A 441 11.62 10.60 18.07
C VAL A 441 10.26 11.04 18.57
N ILE A 442 9.81 10.48 19.69
CA ILE A 442 8.51 10.81 20.29
C ILE A 442 8.75 11.21 21.74
N LYS A 443 8.47 12.48 22.05
CA LYS A 443 8.75 13.13 23.35
C LYS A 443 10.19 12.86 23.82
N GLY A 444 11.15 13.08 22.92
CA GLY A 444 12.59 12.90 23.17
C GLY A 444 13.08 11.45 23.17
N VAL A 445 12.20 10.45 23.04
CA VAL A 445 12.59 9.04 23.05
C VAL A 445 12.57 8.48 21.63
N LYS A 446 13.73 8.00 21.17
CA LYS A 446 13.92 7.35 19.87
C LYS A 446 13.17 6.02 19.80
N ARG A 447 12.50 5.77 18.68
CA ARG A 447 11.76 4.54 18.35
C ARG A 447 11.98 4.17 16.90
N TYR A 448 11.75 2.89 16.58
CA TYR A 448 11.79 2.39 15.21
C TYR A 448 10.40 2.05 14.70
N VAL A 449 10.05 2.63 13.56
CA VAL A 449 8.90 2.24 12.76
C VAL A 449 9.37 1.14 11.81
N VAL A 450 8.84 -0.07 12.02
CA VAL A 450 9.10 -1.25 11.20
C VAL A 450 7.93 -1.38 10.24
N ASP A 451 8.16 -1.05 8.98
CA ASP A 451 7.19 -1.28 7.91
C ASP A 451 7.29 -2.74 7.46
N ALA A 452 6.13 -3.38 7.35
CA ALA A 452 6.04 -4.77 6.96
C ALA A 452 4.77 -5.03 6.15
N THR A 453 4.78 -6.13 5.40
CA THR A 453 3.63 -6.61 4.64
C THR A 453 3.25 -8.02 5.08
N LEU A 454 2.00 -8.19 5.52
CA LEU A 454 1.44 -9.49 5.87
C LEU A 454 1.34 -10.37 4.62
N LEU A 455 1.78 -11.61 4.73
CA LEU A 455 1.55 -12.61 3.69
C LEU A 455 0.14 -13.20 3.85
N THR A 456 -0.63 -13.13 2.77
CA THR A 456 -1.90 -13.85 2.66
C THR A 456 -1.62 -15.33 2.43
N LYS A 457 -2.28 -16.21 3.19
CA LYS A 457 -2.19 -17.67 3.03
C LYS A 457 -2.77 -18.13 1.70
#